data_AF-A0A8B3GRV7-F1
#
_entry.id   AF-A0A8B3GRV7-F1
#
_cell.length_a   1.000
_cell.length_b   1.000
_cell.length_c   1.000
_cell.angle_alpha   90.00
_cell.angle_beta   90.00
_cell.angle_gamma   90.00
#
_symmetry.space_group_name_H-M   'P 1'
#
loop_
_entity.id
_entity.type
_entity.pdbx_description
1 polymer ?
#
loop_
_entity_poly.entity_id
_entity_poly.type
_entity_poly.pdbx_seq_one_letter_code
_entity_poly.pdbx_strand_id
1 'polypeptide(L)'
;MFKDYLKQLEDDGTAKAIRQLYDRYIDGDDAKPFVREDFVKALTKEVTAHPNAKSPELLERLAQPDFMLKQRNKANGAIPVQMQQRELDQIIKNQSVYYDWLAAPNPVEKHRKSMPYQLDELLNFRIPYYVGPLVTAKEQKAARGGVFAWMVRKDPDGNITPYNFDEKVDREASANTFIQRMKTTDTYLIGEDVLPKQSLLYQSYEVLNELNNVRVNDNKLSSSIFKSSATMITNS
;
A
#
# COMPACT_ATOMS: atom_id res chain seq x y z
N MET A 1 -17.17 -33.38 9.41
CA MET A 1 -18.17 -32.40 9.89
C MET A 1 -19.17 -31.99 8.81
N PHE A 2 -18.89 -31.04 7.89
CA PHE A 2 -19.90 -30.57 6.90
C PHE A 2 -20.48 -31.70 6.02
N LYS A 3 -19.62 -32.57 5.48
CA LYS A 3 -20.09 -33.74 4.70
C LYS A 3 -20.90 -34.73 5.55
N ASP A 4 -20.66 -34.80 6.85
CA ASP A 4 -21.39 -35.69 7.76
C ASP A 4 -22.75 -35.09 8.14
N TYR A 5 -22.82 -33.76 8.31
CA TYR A 5 -24.07 -33.02 8.41
C TYR A 5 -24.97 -33.31 7.20
N LEU A 6 -24.43 -33.23 5.98
CA LEU A 6 -25.20 -33.51 4.76
C LEU A 6 -25.73 -34.96 4.69
N LYS A 7 -24.95 -35.94 5.17
CA LYS A 7 -25.36 -37.37 5.17
C LYS A 7 -26.47 -37.69 6.18
N GLN A 8 -26.66 -36.84 7.19
CA GLN A 8 -27.67 -37.02 8.23
C GLN A 8 -28.96 -36.25 7.93
N LEU A 9 -29.08 -35.65 6.75
CA LEU A 9 -30.33 -35.05 6.29
C LEU A 9 -31.23 -36.15 5.73
N GLU A 10 -32.52 -36.07 6.03
CA GLU A 10 -33.51 -37.05 5.57
C GLU A 10 -33.90 -36.85 4.10
N ASP A 11 -33.78 -35.62 3.59
CA ASP A 11 -34.10 -35.27 2.20
C ASP A 11 -32.83 -35.04 1.36
N ASP A 12 -32.62 -35.92 0.37
CA ASP A 12 -31.54 -35.85 -0.59
C ASP A 12 -31.57 -34.56 -1.44
N GLY A 13 -32.76 -34.01 -1.70
CA GLY A 13 -32.94 -32.75 -2.41
C GLY A 13 -32.32 -31.58 -1.64
N THR A 14 -32.65 -31.47 -0.36
CA THR A 14 -32.09 -30.50 0.58
C THR A 14 -30.58 -30.67 0.73
N ALA A 15 -30.10 -31.91 0.91
CA ALA A 15 -28.66 -32.17 1.00
C ALA A 15 -27.91 -31.70 -0.27
N LYS A 16 -28.49 -31.91 -1.45
CA LYS A 16 -27.94 -31.44 -2.73
C LYS A 16 -27.94 -29.92 -2.82
N ALA A 17 -29.03 -29.25 -2.44
CA ALA A 17 -29.12 -27.79 -2.46
C ALA A 17 -28.09 -27.13 -1.53
N ILE A 18 -27.90 -27.67 -0.31
CA ILE A 18 -26.91 -27.16 0.64
C ILE A 18 -25.49 -27.39 0.12
N ARG A 19 -25.22 -28.54 -0.52
CA ARG A 19 -23.94 -28.80 -1.17
C ARG A 19 -23.65 -27.80 -2.29
N GLN A 20 -24.65 -27.42 -3.08
CA GLN A 20 -24.49 -26.42 -4.14
C GLN A 20 -24.06 -25.05 -3.61
N LEU A 21 -24.39 -24.68 -2.36
CA LEU A 21 -23.87 -23.47 -1.74
C LEU A 21 -22.34 -23.54 -1.57
N TYR A 22 -21.82 -24.71 -1.20
CA TYR A 22 -20.38 -24.91 -1.07
C TYR A 22 -19.69 -24.92 -2.44
N ASP A 23 -20.26 -25.62 -3.42
CA ASP A 23 -19.72 -25.65 -4.79
C ASP A 23 -19.67 -24.23 -5.37
N ARG A 24 -20.76 -23.46 -5.23
CA ARG A 24 -20.81 -22.04 -5.60
C ARG A 24 -19.77 -21.19 -4.87
N TYR A 25 -19.55 -21.46 -3.59
CA TYR A 25 -18.52 -20.75 -2.82
C TYR A 25 -17.13 -21.05 -3.36
N ILE A 26 -16.81 -22.30 -3.71
CA ILE A 26 -15.46 -22.67 -4.20
C ILE A 26 -15.25 -22.22 -5.65
N ASP A 27 -16.14 -22.65 -6.54
CA ASP A 27 -16.00 -22.50 -7.99
C ASP A 27 -16.36 -21.09 -8.47
N GLY A 28 -17.18 -20.38 -7.69
CA GLY A 28 -17.77 -19.12 -8.11
C GLY A 28 -18.92 -19.33 -9.12
N ASP A 29 -19.53 -18.24 -9.53
CA ASP A 29 -20.47 -18.18 -10.65
C ASP A 29 -20.19 -16.92 -11.49
N ASP A 30 -20.79 -16.83 -12.68
CA ASP A 30 -20.72 -15.64 -13.54
C ASP A 30 -21.54 -14.46 -12.98
N ALA A 31 -22.20 -14.64 -11.83
CA ALA A 31 -23.01 -13.63 -11.19
C ALA A 31 -22.18 -12.82 -10.17
N LYS A 32 -22.86 -12.23 -9.19
CA LYS A 32 -22.20 -11.47 -8.13
C LYS A 32 -21.26 -12.40 -7.34
N PRO A 33 -20.01 -11.99 -7.03
CA PRO A 33 -19.07 -12.80 -6.27
C PRO A 33 -19.69 -13.32 -4.97
N PHE A 34 -19.78 -14.64 -4.85
CA PHE A 34 -20.28 -15.31 -3.65
C PHE A 34 -19.16 -15.39 -2.60
N VAL A 35 -19.04 -14.35 -1.79
CA VAL A 35 -17.99 -14.20 -0.79
C VAL A 35 -18.29 -15.01 0.47
N ARG A 36 -17.29 -15.16 1.35
CA ARG A 36 -17.40 -15.97 2.58
C ARG A 36 -18.58 -15.54 3.43
N GLU A 37 -18.78 -14.24 3.60
CA GLU A 37 -19.86 -13.70 4.43
C GLU A 37 -21.23 -14.12 3.89
N ASP A 38 -21.42 -14.10 2.58
CA ASP A 38 -22.64 -14.55 1.92
C ASP A 38 -22.82 -16.07 2.06
N PHE A 39 -21.74 -16.84 1.89
CA PHE A 39 -21.75 -18.29 2.07
C PHE A 39 -22.10 -18.71 3.50
N VAL A 40 -21.43 -18.13 4.50
CA VAL A 40 -21.70 -18.41 5.92
C VAL A 40 -23.13 -18.05 6.28
N LYS A 41 -23.63 -16.89 5.81
CA LYS A 41 -25.01 -16.48 6.04
C LYS A 41 -26.02 -17.47 5.44
N ALA A 42 -25.80 -17.89 4.20
CA ALA A 42 -26.65 -18.86 3.52
C ALA A 42 -26.63 -20.22 4.24
N LEU A 43 -25.44 -20.74 4.54
CA LEU A 43 -25.28 -22.03 5.18
C LEU A 43 -25.84 -22.04 6.61
N THR A 44 -25.64 -20.98 7.40
CA THR A 44 -26.25 -20.86 8.75
C THR A 44 -27.77 -20.92 8.69
N LYS A 45 -28.40 -20.29 7.68
CA LYS A 45 -29.85 -20.34 7.48
C LYS A 45 -30.32 -21.78 7.21
N GLU A 46 -29.66 -22.48 6.31
CA GLU A 46 -30.01 -23.88 5.98
C GLU A 46 -29.79 -24.83 7.18
N VAL A 47 -28.67 -24.69 7.89
CA VAL A 47 -28.36 -25.53 9.07
C VAL A 47 -29.35 -25.30 10.22
N THR A 48 -29.88 -24.09 10.35
CA THR A 48 -30.91 -23.77 11.35
C THR A 48 -32.29 -24.27 10.93
N ALA A 49 -32.63 -24.23 9.63
CA ALA A 49 -33.88 -24.76 9.10
C ALA A 49 -33.94 -26.30 9.11
N HIS A 50 -32.79 -26.94 8.97
CA HIS A 50 -32.65 -28.41 8.92
C HIS A 50 -31.65 -28.89 9.98
N PRO A 51 -32.03 -28.83 11.28
CA PRO A 51 -31.14 -29.22 12.36
C PRO A 51 -30.97 -30.74 12.45
N ASN A 52 -29.76 -31.19 12.76
CA ASN A 52 -29.46 -32.57 13.12
C ASN A 52 -28.36 -32.63 14.19
N ALA A 53 -27.87 -33.83 14.51
CA ALA A 53 -26.86 -34.03 15.56
C ALA A 53 -25.54 -33.27 15.32
N LYS A 54 -25.24 -32.88 14.06
CA LYS A 54 -24.03 -32.12 13.69
C LYS A 54 -24.23 -30.62 13.59
N SER A 55 -25.48 -30.13 13.64
CA SER A 55 -25.76 -28.70 13.54
C SER A 55 -25.08 -27.83 14.60
N PRO A 56 -25.07 -28.19 15.90
CA PRO A 56 -24.42 -27.35 16.92
C PRO A 56 -22.93 -27.13 16.65
N GLU A 57 -22.20 -28.23 16.35
CA GLU A 57 -20.76 -28.22 16.02
C GLU A 57 -20.49 -27.39 14.76
N LEU A 58 -21.34 -27.52 13.73
CA LEU A 58 -21.19 -26.79 12.47
C LEU A 58 -21.47 -25.29 12.64
N LEU A 59 -22.51 -24.91 13.39
CA LEU A 59 -22.84 -23.51 13.66
C LEU A 59 -21.75 -22.82 14.46
N GLU A 60 -21.17 -23.49 15.46
CA GLU A 60 -20.02 -22.98 16.21
C GLU A 60 -18.83 -22.72 15.28
N ARG A 61 -18.53 -23.67 14.38
CA ARG A 61 -17.40 -23.50 13.47
C ARG A 61 -17.65 -22.42 12.41
N LEU A 62 -18.89 -22.26 11.93
CA LEU A 62 -19.29 -21.20 11.00
C LEU A 62 -19.12 -19.78 11.60
N ALA A 63 -19.30 -19.63 12.91
CA ALA A 63 -19.08 -18.37 13.61
C ALA A 63 -17.58 -17.97 13.65
N GLN A 64 -16.66 -18.94 13.52
CA GLN A 64 -15.23 -18.67 13.56
C GLN A 64 -14.74 -18.16 12.20
N PRO A 65 -13.95 -17.08 12.14
CA PRO A 65 -13.53 -16.44 10.88
C PRO A 65 -12.58 -17.30 10.04
N ASP A 66 -11.90 -18.28 10.65
CA ASP A 66 -10.93 -19.17 10.02
C ASP A 66 -11.57 -20.39 9.32
N PHE A 67 -12.86 -20.63 9.53
CA PHE A 67 -13.53 -21.78 8.94
C PHE A 67 -13.82 -21.58 7.45
N MET A 68 -13.52 -22.62 6.67
CA MET A 68 -13.70 -22.68 5.21
C MET A 68 -13.09 -21.48 4.47
N LEU A 69 -11.96 -20.95 4.94
CA LEU A 69 -11.23 -19.92 4.22
C LEU A 69 -10.67 -20.45 2.90
N LYS A 70 -10.81 -19.66 1.84
CA LYS A 70 -10.01 -19.84 0.63
C LYS A 70 -8.56 -19.49 0.93
N GLN A 71 -7.63 -20.26 0.35
CA GLN A 71 -6.20 -19.98 0.43
C GLN A 71 -5.87 -18.57 -0.06
N ARG A 72 -6.55 -18.10 -1.11
CA ARG A 72 -6.46 -16.72 -1.60
C ARG A 72 -7.65 -15.93 -1.06
N ASN A 73 -7.39 -14.99 -0.16
CA ASN A 73 -8.41 -14.11 0.41
C ASN A 73 -7.84 -12.68 0.59
N LYS A 74 -8.72 -11.71 0.87
CA LYS A 74 -8.32 -10.30 1.03
C LYS A 74 -7.38 -10.07 2.22
N ALA A 75 -7.51 -10.85 3.29
CA ALA A 75 -6.65 -10.71 4.47
C ALA A 75 -5.19 -11.05 4.16
N ASN A 76 -4.92 -11.90 3.16
CA ASN A 76 -3.54 -12.18 2.71
C ASN A 76 -2.79 -10.92 2.23
N GLY A 77 -3.49 -9.85 1.85
CA GLY A 77 -2.86 -8.58 1.49
C GLY A 77 -2.15 -7.88 2.65
N ALA A 78 -2.43 -8.26 3.89
CA ALA A 78 -1.74 -7.76 5.08
C ALA A 78 -0.42 -8.50 5.37
N ILE A 79 -0.12 -9.59 4.64
CA ILE A 79 1.11 -10.35 4.84
C ILE A 79 2.31 -9.51 4.37
N PRO A 80 3.28 -9.21 5.24
CA PRO A 80 4.47 -8.45 4.84
C PRO A 80 5.34 -9.24 3.86
N VAL A 81 5.91 -8.55 2.87
CA VAL A 81 6.80 -9.16 1.85
C VAL A 81 8.01 -9.87 2.47
N GLN A 82 8.45 -9.44 3.66
CA GLN A 82 9.56 -10.04 4.40
C GLN A 82 9.30 -11.50 4.77
N MET A 83 8.04 -11.90 4.96
CA MET A 83 7.71 -13.32 5.19
C MET A 83 7.96 -14.14 3.93
N GLN A 84 7.53 -13.63 2.77
CA GLN A 84 7.75 -14.27 1.47
C GLN A 84 9.23 -14.32 1.11
N GLN A 85 10.00 -13.26 1.44
CA GLN A 85 11.44 -13.25 1.23
C GLN A 85 12.14 -14.34 2.04
N ARG A 86 11.79 -14.50 3.32
CA ARG A 86 12.37 -15.57 4.15
C ARG A 86 12.11 -16.97 3.60
N GLU A 87 10.90 -17.20 3.07
CA GLU A 87 10.56 -18.45 2.40
C GLU A 87 11.39 -18.63 1.12
N LEU A 88 11.50 -17.60 0.30
CA LEU A 88 12.32 -17.59 -0.92
C LEU A 88 13.80 -17.89 -0.62
N ASP A 89 14.38 -17.23 0.39
CA ASP A 89 15.75 -17.44 0.85
C ASP A 89 16.00 -18.90 1.22
N GLN A 90 15.05 -19.52 1.94
CA GLN A 90 15.14 -20.92 2.35
C GLN A 90 15.02 -21.87 1.17
N ILE A 91 14.15 -21.55 0.19
CA ILE A 91 14.03 -22.31 -1.06
C ILE A 91 15.34 -22.22 -1.85
N ILE A 92 15.90 -21.03 -2.03
CA ILE A 92 17.17 -20.81 -2.73
C ILE A 92 18.28 -21.61 -2.05
N LYS A 93 18.40 -21.53 -0.72
CA LYS A 93 19.42 -22.27 0.05
C LYS A 93 19.31 -23.78 -0.15
N ASN A 94 18.10 -24.32 -0.25
CA ASN A 94 17.88 -25.75 -0.44
C ASN A 94 18.13 -26.18 -1.89
N GLN A 95 17.80 -25.32 -2.87
CA GLN A 95 17.85 -25.64 -4.30
C GLN A 95 19.18 -25.28 -4.96
N SER A 96 19.97 -24.38 -4.37
CA SER A 96 21.26 -23.96 -4.91
C SER A 96 22.26 -25.11 -5.02
N VAL A 97 22.09 -26.18 -4.22
CA VAL A 97 22.86 -27.43 -4.33
C VAL A 97 22.74 -28.07 -5.72
N TYR A 98 21.60 -27.85 -6.40
CA TYR A 98 21.33 -28.39 -7.74
C TYR A 98 21.43 -27.32 -8.83
N TYR A 99 21.16 -26.06 -8.48
CA TYR A 99 21.09 -24.94 -9.40
C TYR A 99 21.83 -23.73 -8.82
N ASP A 100 23.15 -23.68 -9.01
CA ASP A 100 24.02 -22.64 -8.43
C ASP A 100 23.56 -21.21 -8.75
N TRP A 101 22.98 -20.99 -9.94
CA TRP A 101 22.49 -19.68 -10.37
C TRP A 101 21.40 -19.10 -9.45
N LEU A 102 20.67 -19.93 -8.70
CA LEU A 102 19.66 -19.46 -7.74
C LEU A 102 20.32 -18.65 -6.60
N ALA A 103 21.53 -19.04 -6.21
CA ALA A 103 22.29 -18.36 -5.17
C ALA A 103 23.16 -17.21 -5.71
N ALA A 104 22.90 -16.73 -6.93
CA ALA A 104 23.58 -15.57 -7.48
C ALA A 104 23.45 -14.38 -6.50
N PRO A 105 24.57 -13.73 -6.12
CA PRO A 105 24.54 -12.66 -5.14
C PRO A 105 23.78 -11.45 -5.68
N ASN A 106 23.10 -10.71 -4.81
CA ASN A 106 22.40 -9.49 -5.21
C ASN A 106 23.37 -8.49 -5.87
N PRO A 107 23.13 -8.03 -7.11
CA PRO A 107 23.99 -7.04 -7.77
C PRO A 107 24.08 -5.71 -7.01
N VAL A 108 23.04 -5.35 -6.26
CA VAL A 108 22.98 -4.09 -5.51
C VAL A 108 23.69 -4.25 -4.17
N GLU A 109 24.98 -3.88 -4.11
CA GLU A 109 25.86 -4.20 -2.97
C GLU A 109 25.33 -3.70 -1.63
N LYS A 110 24.76 -2.49 -1.61
CA LYS A 110 24.17 -1.86 -0.42
C LYS A 110 22.96 -2.63 0.15
N HIS A 111 22.33 -3.48 -0.65
CA HIS A 111 21.16 -4.26 -0.27
C HIS A 111 21.52 -5.70 0.16
N ARG A 112 22.70 -6.21 -0.22
CA ARG A 112 23.15 -7.60 0.02
C ARG A 112 23.01 -8.06 1.48
N LYS A 113 23.15 -7.16 2.44
CA LYS A 113 23.02 -7.51 3.87
C LYS A 113 21.61 -8.00 4.23
N SER A 114 20.58 -7.40 3.66
CA SER A 114 19.17 -7.74 3.92
C SER A 114 18.52 -8.54 2.79
N MET A 115 19.13 -8.55 1.61
CA MET A 115 18.65 -9.17 0.37
C MET A 115 19.85 -9.85 -0.30
N PRO A 116 20.30 -11.01 0.21
CA PRO A 116 21.55 -11.64 -0.20
C PRO A 116 21.57 -12.10 -1.66
N TYR A 117 20.44 -12.50 -2.22
CA TYR A 117 20.34 -13.07 -3.56
C TYR A 117 19.78 -12.06 -4.58
N GLN A 118 20.15 -12.23 -5.84
CA GLN A 118 19.64 -11.42 -6.95
C GLN A 118 18.11 -11.43 -7.03
N LEU A 119 17.48 -12.57 -6.73
CA LEU A 119 16.03 -12.72 -6.75
C LEU A 119 15.33 -11.89 -5.65
N ASP A 120 16.01 -11.61 -4.54
CA ASP A 120 15.45 -10.80 -3.45
C ASP A 120 15.22 -9.35 -3.88
N GLU A 121 16.11 -8.82 -4.74
CA GLU A 121 15.96 -7.48 -5.29
C GLU A 121 14.69 -7.40 -6.16
N LEU A 122 14.39 -8.43 -6.96
CA LEU A 122 13.16 -8.47 -7.77
C LEU A 122 11.91 -8.48 -6.90
N LEU A 123 11.92 -9.24 -5.80
CA LEU A 123 10.79 -9.36 -4.88
C LEU A 123 10.52 -8.05 -4.14
N ASN A 124 11.58 -7.36 -3.71
CA ASN A 124 11.48 -6.20 -2.82
C ASN A 124 11.52 -4.84 -3.53
N PHE A 125 11.98 -4.81 -4.79
CA PHE A 125 12.12 -3.55 -5.50
C PHE A 125 10.78 -2.84 -5.66
N ARG A 126 10.75 -1.59 -5.19
CA ARG A 126 9.60 -0.71 -5.30
C ARG A 126 10.03 0.62 -5.86
N ILE A 127 9.39 1.02 -6.95
CA ILE A 127 9.56 2.36 -7.52
C ILE A 127 9.03 3.37 -6.48
N PRO A 128 9.86 4.31 -6.00
CA PRO A 128 9.39 5.34 -5.08
C PRO A 128 8.30 6.18 -5.74
N TYR A 129 7.24 6.49 -5.01
CA TYR A 129 6.09 7.21 -5.57
C TYR A 129 6.47 8.59 -6.14
N TYR A 130 7.48 9.25 -5.56
CA TYR A 130 7.99 10.53 -6.02
C TYR A 130 8.82 10.44 -7.31
N VAL A 131 9.17 9.24 -7.77
CA VAL A 131 9.84 9.04 -9.07
C VAL A 131 8.82 9.00 -10.20
N GLY A 132 7.69 8.31 -10.00
CA GLY A 132 6.65 8.18 -11.01
C GLY A 132 7.00 7.18 -12.12
N PRO A 133 6.24 7.18 -13.24
CA PRO A 133 6.40 6.23 -14.34
C PRO A 133 7.79 6.29 -15.02
N LEU A 134 8.36 5.10 -15.29
CA LEU A 134 9.71 4.94 -15.86
C LEU A 134 9.72 5.01 -17.40
N VAL A 135 9.30 6.15 -17.95
CA VAL A 135 9.24 6.35 -19.41
C VAL A 135 10.64 6.48 -20.05
N THR A 136 10.72 6.20 -21.34
CA THR A 136 11.90 6.48 -22.17
C THR A 136 11.99 7.96 -22.52
N ALA A 137 13.19 8.44 -22.89
CA ALA A 137 13.38 9.81 -23.34
C ALA A 137 12.52 10.16 -24.57
N LYS A 138 12.26 9.18 -25.45
CA LYS A 138 11.40 9.33 -26.62
C LYS A 138 9.93 9.54 -26.22
N GLU A 139 9.42 8.74 -25.30
CA GLU A 139 8.04 8.86 -24.79
C GLU A 139 7.85 10.16 -24.03
N GLN A 140 8.84 10.58 -23.24
CA GLN A 140 8.81 11.84 -22.51
C GLN A 140 8.75 13.05 -23.46
N LYS A 141 9.51 13.03 -24.57
CA LYS A 141 9.46 14.07 -25.62
C LYS A 141 8.18 14.03 -26.45
N ALA A 142 7.60 12.86 -26.66
CA ALA A 142 6.38 12.69 -27.45
C ALA A 142 5.11 13.14 -26.69
N ALA A 143 5.15 13.17 -25.36
CA ALA A 143 4.05 13.61 -24.52
C ALA A 143 3.88 15.15 -24.58
N ARG A 144 3.26 15.65 -25.66
CA ARG A 144 2.94 17.07 -25.86
C ARG A 144 1.77 17.55 -24.99
N GLY A 145 1.99 17.69 -23.68
CA GLY A 145 1.06 18.41 -22.79
C GLY A 145 0.25 17.57 -21.79
N GLY A 146 0.51 16.27 -21.66
CA GLY A 146 -0.15 15.37 -20.70
C GLY A 146 0.83 14.50 -19.93
N VAL A 147 1.99 15.05 -19.55
CA VAL A 147 3.13 14.26 -19.08
C VAL A 147 2.87 13.74 -17.67
N PHE A 148 2.33 12.53 -17.50
CA PHE A 148 2.24 11.83 -16.21
C PHE A 148 3.58 11.26 -15.72
N ALA A 149 4.69 11.58 -16.41
CA ALA A 149 6.03 11.08 -16.11
C ALA A 149 7.03 12.23 -15.88
N TRP A 150 7.38 12.45 -14.62
CA TRP A 150 8.33 13.48 -14.17
C TRP A 150 9.67 12.88 -13.71
N MET A 151 9.86 11.58 -13.90
CA MET A 151 11.12 10.91 -13.64
C MET A 151 12.24 11.55 -14.48
N VAL A 152 13.37 11.78 -13.83
CA VAL A 152 14.60 12.29 -14.44
C VAL A 152 15.60 11.13 -14.53
N ARG A 153 16.08 10.87 -15.75
CA ARG A 153 17.14 9.89 -16.00
C ARG A 153 18.50 10.55 -15.85
N LYS A 154 19.45 9.83 -15.23
CA LYS A 154 20.87 10.20 -15.25
C LYS A 154 21.49 9.92 -16.63
N ASP A 155 21.05 8.83 -17.25
CA ASP A 155 21.45 8.40 -18.59
C ASP A 155 20.19 8.27 -19.48
N PRO A 156 20.10 9.01 -20.59
CA PRO A 156 18.93 8.98 -21.47
C PRO A 156 18.70 7.62 -22.12
N ASP A 157 19.73 6.78 -22.23
CA ASP A 157 19.70 5.52 -22.95
C ASP A 157 19.71 4.28 -22.03
N GLY A 158 19.19 3.18 -22.56
CA GLY A 158 19.16 1.87 -21.89
C GLY A 158 17.98 1.63 -20.96
N ASN A 159 17.82 0.35 -20.62
CA ASN A 159 16.71 -0.13 -19.81
C ASN A 159 16.98 0.11 -18.31
N ILE A 160 15.94 0.55 -17.61
CA ILE A 160 15.93 0.62 -16.15
C ILE A 160 15.46 -0.75 -15.65
N THR A 161 16.20 -1.30 -14.71
CA THR A 161 15.95 -2.56 -14.02
C THR A 161 16.01 -2.32 -12.52
N PRO A 162 15.47 -3.22 -11.68
CA PRO A 162 15.67 -3.15 -10.24
C PRO A 162 17.14 -3.01 -9.82
N TYR A 163 18.05 -3.67 -10.54
CA TYR A 163 19.47 -3.74 -10.19
C TYR A 163 20.27 -2.46 -10.50
N ASN A 164 19.87 -1.70 -11.52
CA ASN A 164 20.58 -0.49 -11.97
C ASN A 164 19.78 0.78 -11.72
N PHE A 165 18.71 0.71 -10.90
CA PHE A 165 17.76 1.79 -10.73
C PHE A 165 18.43 3.10 -10.29
N ASP A 166 19.26 3.07 -9.25
CA ASP A 166 19.93 4.28 -8.73
C ASP A 166 21.05 4.78 -9.65
N GLU A 167 21.54 3.96 -10.58
CA GLU A 167 22.51 4.35 -11.60
C GLU A 167 21.85 5.09 -12.76
N LYS A 168 20.66 4.63 -13.17
CA LYS A 168 19.93 5.16 -14.33
C LYS A 168 18.95 6.27 -13.97
N VAL A 169 18.44 6.31 -12.74
CA VAL A 169 17.43 7.26 -12.28
C VAL A 169 18.02 8.27 -11.30
N ASP A 170 17.76 9.55 -11.54
CA ASP A 170 18.05 10.62 -10.59
C ASP A 170 16.86 10.79 -9.65
N ARG A 171 16.97 10.18 -8.47
CA ARG A 171 15.89 10.19 -7.46
C ARG A 171 15.67 11.57 -6.88
N GLU A 172 16.72 12.36 -6.70
CA GLU A 172 16.64 13.69 -6.11
C GLU A 172 16.00 14.66 -7.10
N ALA A 173 16.45 14.66 -8.35
CA ALA A 173 15.85 15.47 -9.40
C ALA A 173 14.39 15.08 -9.68
N SER A 174 14.08 13.77 -9.67
CA SER A 174 12.70 13.29 -9.81
C SER A 174 11.83 13.73 -8.64
N ALA A 175 12.32 13.64 -7.40
CA ALA A 175 11.60 14.09 -6.21
C ALA A 175 11.35 15.60 -6.23
N ASN A 176 12.33 16.40 -6.64
CA ASN A 176 12.17 17.84 -6.79
C ASN A 176 11.10 18.16 -7.85
N THR A 177 11.18 17.51 -9.01
CA THR A 177 10.17 17.69 -10.08
C THR A 177 8.77 17.29 -9.61
N PHE A 178 8.65 16.22 -8.83
CA PHE A 178 7.39 15.77 -8.23
C PHE A 178 6.77 16.84 -7.32
N ILE A 179 7.56 17.39 -6.39
CA ILE A 179 7.08 18.45 -5.47
C ILE A 179 6.70 19.70 -6.25
N GLN A 180 7.55 20.14 -7.18
CA GLN A 180 7.30 21.35 -7.97
C GLN A 180 6.02 21.27 -8.79
N ARG A 181 5.68 20.10 -9.31
CA ARG A 181 4.41 19.89 -10.05
C ARG A 181 3.16 19.90 -9.17
N MET A 182 3.29 19.60 -7.89
CA MET A 182 2.18 19.62 -6.94
C MET A 182 2.05 20.96 -6.20
N LYS A 183 3.09 21.78 -6.23
CA LYS A 183 3.14 23.06 -5.51
C LYS A 183 2.25 24.08 -6.21
N THR A 184 1.51 24.84 -5.41
CA THR A 184 0.76 26.02 -5.87
C THR A 184 1.69 27.23 -5.90
N THR A 185 1.52 28.11 -6.88
CA THR A 185 2.22 29.41 -6.92
C THR A 185 1.57 30.41 -5.96
N ASP A 186 2.30 31.45 -5.58
CA ASP A 186 1.79 32.53 -4.76
C ASP A 186 0.62 33.26 -5.45
N THR A 187 -0.39 33.67 -4.67
CA THR A 187 -1.59 34.34 -5.19
C THR A 187 -1.37 35.82 -5.52
N TYR A 188 -0.39 36.46 -4.88
CA TYR A 188 -0.05 37.87 -5.05
C TYR A 188 1.17 38.05 -5.97
N LEU A 189 2.14 37.14 -5.92
CA LEU A 189 3.31 37.13 -6.78
C LEU A 189 3.20 36.02 -7.83
N ILE A 190 2.60 36.35 -8.97
CA ILE A 190 2.36 35.40 -10.06
C ILE A 190 3.69 34.82 -10.54
N GLY A 191 3.80 33.49 -10.47
CA GLY A 191 4.99 32.76 -10.91
C GLY A 191 6.05 32.56 -9.83
N GLU A 192 5.88 33.16 -8.66
CA GLU A 192 6.76 32.91 -7.51
C GLU A 192 6.29 31.73 -6.67
N ASP A 193 7.29 31.06 -6.12
CA ASP A 193 7.14 29.86 -5.33
C ASP A 193 6.67 30.19 -3.90
N VAL A 194 5.60 29.55 -3.41
CA VAL A 194 5.20 29.71 -2.00
C VAL A 194 6.25 29.18 -1.03
N LEU A 195 6.30 29.76 0.18
CA LEU A 195 7.11 29.22 1.26
C LEU A 195 6.55 27.89 1.76
N PRO A 196 7.40 26.96 2.25
CA PRO A 196 6.93 25.79 2.96
C PRO A 196 6.07 26.20 4.17
N LYS A 197 4.94 25.52 4.40
CA LYS A 197 4.05 25.80 5.54
C LYS A 197 4.76 25.75 6.90
N GLN A 198 5.77 24.89 7.02
CA GLN A 198 6.58 24.78 8.24
C GLN A 198 7.82 25.68 8.24
N SER A 199 7.95 26.62 7.30
CA SER A 199 9.00 27.64 7.36
C SER A 199 8.81 28.52 8.60
N LEU A 200 9.90 28.80 9.32
CA LEU A 200 9.87 29.72 10.47
C LEU A 200 9.36 31.10 10.08
N LEU A 201 9.66 31.55 8.87
CA LEU A 201 9.17 32.84 8.35
C LEU A 201 7.66 32.81 8.15
N TYR A 202 7.11 31.73 7.60
CA TYR A 202 5.67 31.57 7.41
C TYR A 202 4.94 31.47 8.75
N GLN A 203 5.45 30.67 9.69
CA GLN A 203 4.89 30.56 11.03
C GLN A 203 4.94 31.90 11.80
N SER A 204 6.03 32.64 11.68
CA SER A 204 6.15 33.97 12.30
C SER A 204 5.14 34.95 11.71
N TYR A 205 4.95 34.91 10.39
CA TYR A 205 3.92 35.71 9.71
C TYR A 205 2.52 35.35 10.20
N GLU A 206 2.16 34.06 10.27
CA GLU A 206 0.85 33.61 10.77
C GLU A 206 0.60 34.08 12.21
N VAL A 207 1.57 33.89 13.11
CA VAL A 207 1.47 34.33 14.51
C VAL A 207 1.27 35.84 14.61
N LEU A 208 2.06 36.63 13.89
CA LEU A 208 1.95 38.08 13.92
C LEU A 208 0.63 38.56 13.31
N ASN A 209 0.15 37.90 12.26
CA ASN A 209 -1.12 38.22 11.62
C ASN A 209 -2.32 37.99 12.58
N GLU A 210 -2.31 36.88 13.31
CA GLU A 210 -3.32 36.60 14.34
C GLU A 210 -3.24 37.58 15.52
N LEU A 211 -2.04 37.82 16.05
CA LEU A 211 -1.82 38.74 17.17
C LEU A 211 -2.24 40.18 16.87
N ASN A 212 -2.09 40.64 15.62
CA ASN A 212 -2.52 41.97 15.19
C ASN A 212 -4.04 42.18 15.30
N ASN A 213 -4.83 41.11 15.26
CA ASN A 213 -6.28 41.18 15.38
C ASN A 213 -6.77 41.09 16.83
N VAL A 214 -5.90 40.71 17.77
CA VAL A 214 -6.24 40.61 19.20
C VAL A 214 -6.42 41.99 19.82
N ARG A 215 -7.50 42.14 20.59
CA ARG A 215 -7.79 43.34 21.39
C ARG A 215 -7.83 42.99 22.86
N VAL A 216 -7.26 43.86 23.68
CA VAL A 216 -7.33 43.80 25.15
C VAL A 216 -7.95 45.10 25.62
N ASN A 217 -9.06 45.00 26.37
CA ASN A 217 -9.84 46.17 26.81
C ASN A 217 -10.18 47.10 25.64
N ASP A 218 -10.69 46.53 24.54
CA ASP A 218 -11.03 47.20 23.27
C ASP A 218 -9.88 47.88 22.50
N ASN A 219 -8.66 47.82 23.03
CA ASN A 219 -7.47 48.37 22.40
C ASN A 219 -6.67 47.29 21.67
N LYS A 220 -6.16 47.61 20.47
CA LYS A 220 -5.25 46.73 19.74
C LYS A 220 -3.92 46.60 20.48
N LEU A 221 -3.31 45.43 20.41
CA LEU A 221 -1.95 45.22 20.93
C LEU A 221 -0.93 46.08 20.17
N SER A 222 0.03 46.67 20.90
CA SER A 222 1.07 47.51 20.30
C SER A 222 2.23 46.67 19.76
N SER A 223 2.89 47.17 18.72
CA SER A 223 3.99 46.48 18.04
C SER A 223 5.22 46.20 18.92
N SER A 224 5.36 46.91 20.03
CA SER A 224 6.44 46.72 21.01
C SER A 224 6.28 45.46 21.86
N ILE A 225 5.05 44.96 22.06
CA ILE A 225 4.77 43.72 22.80
C ILE A 225 5.11 42.48 21.95
N PHE A 226 5.02 42.59 20.62
CA PHE A 226 5.28 41.46 19.72
C PHE A 226 6.76 41.05 19.65
N LYS A 227 7.70 42.00 19.86
CA LYS A 227 9.15 41.75 19.77
C LYS A 227 9.74 41.08 21.02
N SER A 228 9.14 41.27 22.20
CA SER A 228 9.63 40.67 23.45
C SER A 228 9.40 39.15 23.48
N SER A 229 8.32 38.66 22.86
CA SER A 229 7.99 37.23 22.80
C SER A 229 8.81 36.45 21.74
N ALA A 230 9.13 37.07 20.60
CA ALA A 230 9.91 36.44 19.53
C ALA A 230 11.39 36.20 19.91
N THR A 231 11.94 37.02 20.82
CA THR A 231 13.34 36.90 21.29
C THR A 231 13.55 35.70 22.24
N MET A 232 12.49 35.18 22.87
CA MET A 232 12.61 33.99 23.72
C MET A 232 12.69 32.67 22.93
N ILE A 233 12.15 32.62 21.71
CA ILE A 233 12.10 31.40 20.89
C ILE A 233 13.42 31.13 20.16
N THR A 234 14.22 32.16 19.86
CA THR A 234 15.52 32.00 19.17
C THR A 234 16.69 31.70 20.10
N ASN A 235 16.49 31.73 21.42
CA ASN A 235 17.52 31.50 22.45
C ASN A 235 17.29 30.19 23.24
N SER A 236 16.50 29.24 22.71
CA SER A 236 16.25 27.92 23.32
C SER A 236 16.73 26.79 22.41
#